data_AF-A0AAN7ZIV6-F1
#
_entry.id   AF-A0AAN7ZIV6-F1
#
_cell.length_a   1.000
_cell.length_b   1.000
_cell.length_c   1.000
_cell.angle_alpha   90.00
_cell.angle_beta   90.00
_cell.angle_gamma   90.00
#
_symmetry.space_group_name_H-M   'P 1'
#
loop_
_entity.id
_entity.type
_entity.pdbx_description
1 polymer ?
#
loop_
_entity_poly.entity_id
_entity_poly.type
_entity_poly.pdbx_seq_one_letter_code
_entity_poly.pdbx_strand_id
1 'polypeptide(L)'
;MKMITSTTQHKNKEKRKKKRIILATWNLQGTNEVGAIGNLVREAARYKIEVIALQETNQRGTNITEYKDYMLFNSGGDSNRLGTGFLIKKELKHAVVQFKPISDRMSYLRVRGRHRK
;
A
#
# COMPACT_ATOMS: atom_id res chain seq x y z
N MET A 1 -11.30 -64.79 2.13
CA MET A 1 -10.94 -63.75 1.13
C MET A 1 -11.37 -62.40 1.68
N LYS A 2 -10.44 -61.53 2.12
CA LYS A 2 -10.75 -60.16 2.55
C LYS A 2 -10.13 -59.19 1.53
N MET A 3 -10.97 -58.45 0.81
CA MET A 3 -10.50 -57.38 -0.08
C MET A 3 -10.14 -56.17 0.76
N ILE A 4 -8.86 -55.78 0.75
CA ILE A 4 -8.39 -54.53 1.32
C ILE A 4 -8.37 -53.52 0.17
N THR A 5 -9.41 -52.72 0.03
CA THR A 5 -9.40 -51.57 -0.89
C THR A 5 -8.67 -50.42 -0.23
N SER A 6 -7.40 -50.24 -0.59
CA SER A 6 -6.63 -49.05 -0.24
C SER A 6 -7.14 -47.85 -1.04
N THR A 7 -8.05 -47.08 -0.49
CA THR A 7 -8.45 -45.80 -1.08
C THR A 7 -7.33 -44.79 -0.86
N THR A 8 -6.47 -44.64 -1.86
CA THR A 8 -5.44 -43.60 -1.91
C THR A 8 -6.13 -42.24 -1.92
N GLN A 9 -6.12 -41.54 -0.78
CA GLN A 9 -6.57 -40.16 -0.71
C GLN A 9 -5.55 -39.26 -1.43
N HIS A 10 -5.84 -38.93 -2.69
CA HIS A 10 -5.18 -37.82 -3.36
C HIS A 10 -5.55 -36.52 -2.63
N LYS A 11 -4.64 -36.02 -1.78
CA LYS A 11 -4.71 -34.65 -1.25
C LYS A 11 -4.64 -33.68 -2.42
N ASN A 12 -5.79 -33.18 -2.87
CA ASN A 12 -5.87 -32.07 -3.80
C ASN A 12 -5.22 -30.84 -3.15
N LYS A 13 -3.96 -30.55 -3.48
CA LYS A 13 -3.32 -29.27 -3.13
C LYS A 13 -4.01 -28.19 -3.94
N GLU A 14 -4.96 -27.47 -3.34
CA GLU A 14 -5.49 -26.24 -3.92
C GLU A 14 -4.33 -25.33 -4.31
N LYS A 15 -4.22 -25.02 -5.61
CA LYS A 15 -3.20 -24.10 -6.11
C LYS A 15 -3.45 -22.73 -5.46
N ARG A 16 -2.58 -22.31 -4.54
CA ARG A 16 -2.61 -20.98 -3.92
C ARG A 16 -2.78 -19.91 -5.01
N LYS A 17 -3.91 -19.19 -4.98
CA LYS A 17 -4.18 -18.07 -5.90
C LYS A 17 -3.01 -17.09 -5.85
N LYS A 18 -2.54 -16.65 -7.03
CA LYS A 18 -1.48 -15.65 -7.16
C LYS A 18 -1.97 -14.35 -6.49
N LYS A 19 -1.33 -13.94 -5.39
CA LYS A 19 -1.56 -12.61 -4.80
C LYS A 19 -1.04 -11.56 -5.78
N ARG A 20 -1.94 -10.74 -6.30
CA ARG A 20 -1.62 -9.53 -7.07
C ARG A 20 -1.52 -8.37 -6.08
N ILE A 21 -0.62 -7.43 -6.36
CA ILE A 21 -0.56 -6.15 -5.65
C ILE A 21 -1.31 -5.12 -6.49
N ILE A 22 -2.26 -4.39 -5.89
CA ILE A 22 -2.97 -3.29 -6.56
C ILE A 22 -2.28 -1.97 -6.24
N LEU A 23 -1.82 -1.30 -7.30
CA LEU A 23 -1.12 0.00 -7.23
C LEU A 23 -1.99 1.08 -7.85
N ALA A 24 -1.93 2.30 -7.32
CA ALA A 24 -2.54 3.49 -7.92
C ALA A 24 -1.65 4.72 -7.73
N THR A 25 -2.01 5.81 -8.40
CA THR A 25 -1.48 7.15 -8.17
C THR A 25 -2.63 8.13 -8.02
N TRP A 26 -2.48 9.14 -7.17
CA TRP A 26 -3.50 10.17 -6.98
C TRP A 26 -2.85 11.52 -6.64
N ASN A 27 -3.04 12.50 -7.54
CA ASN A 27 -2.81 13.90 -7.24
C ASN A 27 -4.00 14.46 -6.44
N LEU A 28 -3.80 14.77 -5.16
CA LEU A 28 -4.86 15.13 -4.23
C LEU A 28 -5.31 16.59 -4.36
N GLN A 29 -4.51 17.45 -5.02
CA GLN A 29 -4.70 18.90 -5.05
C GLN A 29 -4.83 19.51 -3.63
N GLY A 30 -4.13 18.92 -2.65
CA GLY A 30 -4.10 19.33 -1.25
C GLY A 30 -4.99 18.52 -0.32
N THR A 31 -4.57 18.38 0.93
CA THR A 31 -5.32 17.68 1.99
C THR A 31 -5.68 18.59 3.17
N ASN A 32 -5.80 19.89 2.90
CA ASN A 32 -6.01 20.92 3.94
C ASN A 32 -7.43 20.91 4.50
N GLU A 33 -8.37 20.32 3.75
CA GLU A 33 -9.75 20.17 4.22
C GLU A 33 -9.86 19.08 5.27
N VAL A 34 -10.66 19.35 6.30
CA VAL A 34 -10.96 18.38 7.36
C VAL A 34 -11.59 17.14 6.73
N GLY A 35 -10.99 15.97 7.00
CA GLY A 35 -11.49 14.70 6.49
C GLY A 35 -10.99 14.29 5.10
N ALA A 36 -10.20 15.11 4.40
CA ALA A 36 -9.64 14.77 3.09
C ALA A 36 -8.86 13.43 3.11
N ILE A 37 -7.98 13.26 4.10
CA ILE A 37 -7.25 11.99 4.27
C ILE A 37 -8.19 10.82 4.63
N GLY A 38 -9.24 11.09 5.42
CA GLY A 38 -10.25 10.08 5.74
C GLY A 38 -10.99 9.58 4.49
N ASN A 39 -11.34 10.50 3.59
CA ASN A 39 -11.92 10.17 2.28
C ASN A 39 -10.95 9.35 1.43
N LEU A 40 -9.68 9.77 1.34
CA LEU A 40 -8.63 9.03 0.64
C LEU A 40 -8.50 7.58 1.17
N VAL A 41 -8.45 7.40 2.48
CA VAL A 41 -8.37 6.07 3.13
C VAL A 41 -9.61 5.22 2.83
N ARG A 42 -10.80 5.83 2.86
CA ARG A 42 -12.06 5.14 2.52
C ARG A 42 -12.07 4.68 1.08
N GLU A 43 -11.71 5.53 0.12
CA GLU A 43 -11.70 5.14 -1.30
C GLU A 43 -10.61 4.10 -1.58
N ALA A 44 -9.43 4.22 -0.96
CA ALA A 44 -8.38 3.20 -1.04
C ALA A 44 -8.92 1.82 -0.60
N ALA A 45 -9.63 1.76 0.53
CA ALA A 45 -10.28 0.56 1.02
C ALA A 45 -11.36 0.03 0.07
N ARG A 46 -12.22 0.90 -0.46
CA ARG A 46 -13.29 0.56 -1.40
C ARG A 46 -12.75 -0.13 -2.66
N TYR A 47 -11.68 0.42 -3.24
CA TYR A 47 -11.03 -0.13 -4.43
C TYR A 47 -9.99 -1.21 -4.12
N LYS A 48 -9.79 -1.57 -2.85
CA LYS A 48 -8.82 -2.56 -2.37
C LYS A 48 -7.39 -2.26 -2.84
N ILE A 49 -7.06 -0.98 -2.98
CA ILE A 49 -5.74 -0.53 -3.41
C ILE A 49 -4.75 -0.76 -2.26
N GLU A 50 -3.60 -1.35 -2.55
CA GLU A 50 -2.64 -1.68 -1.50
C GLU A 50 -1.53 -0.64 -1.36
N VAL A 51 -1.18 0.05 -2.43
CA VAL A 51 -0.24 1.18 -2.43
C VAL A 51 -0.75 2.27 -3.36
N ILE A 52 -0.82 3.50 -2.86
CA ILE A 52 -1.13 4.70 -3.66
C ILE A 52 0.08 5.63 -3.60
N ALA A 53 0.63 6.01 -4.76
CA ALA A 53 1.55 7.13 -4.86
C ALA A 53 0.76 8.44 -4.84
N LEU A 54 1.14 9.37 -3.97
CA LEU A 54 0.43 10.63 -3.76
C LEU A 54 1.27 11.81 -4.23
N GLN A 55 0.61 12.78 -4.86
CA GLN A 55 1.18 14.07 -5.24
C GLN A 55 0.28 15.21 -4.74
N GLU A 56 0.90 16.38 -4.57
CA GLU A 56 0.26 17.59 -4.06
C GLU A 56 -0.48 17.34 -2.73
N THR A 57 0.20 16.70 -1.78
CA THR A 57 -0.40 16.45 -0.44
C THR A 57 -0.60 17.75 0.34
N ASN A 58 0.21 18.77 0.07
CA ASN A 58 0.29 20.05 0.79
C ASN A 58 0.53 19.88 2.31
N GLN A 59 1.08 18.74 2.73
CA GLN A 59 1.45 18.49 4.12
C GLN A 59 2.92 18.85 4.38
N ARG A 60 3.21 19.35 5.58
CA ARG A 60 4.59 19.68 5.99
C ARG A 60 5.37 18.47 6.49
N GLY A 61 6.68 18.56 6.30
CA GLY A 61 7.66 17.68 6.89
C GLY A 61 7.57 16.23 6.42
N THR A 62 8.48 15.41 6.92
CA THR A 62 8.50 13.97 6.64
C THR A 62 8.00 13.22 7.86
N ASN A 63 6.92 12.47 7.71
CA ASN A 63 6.35 11.68 8.80
C ASN A 63 5.67 10.42 8.28
N ILE A 64 5.43 9.48 9.20
CA ILE A 64 4.61 8.31 8.94
C ILE A 64 3.45 8.38 9.91
N THR A 65 2.23 8.48 9.38
CA THR A 65 1.00 8.56 10.16
C THR A 65 0.15 7.34 9.91
N GLU A 66 -0.29 6.67 10.97
CA GLU A 66 -1.20 5.54 10.85
C GLU A 66 -2.66 6.01 10.78
N TYR A 67 -3.38 5.51 9.79
CA TYR A 67 -4.84 5.53 9.71
C TYR A 67 -5.36 4.11 9.93
N LYS A 68 -6.67 3.88 9.83
CA LYS A 68 -7.33 2.57 10.10
C LYS A 68 -6.53 1.35 9.57
N ASP A 69 -6.65 1.06 8.28
CA ASP A 69 -6.01 -0.09 7.63
C ASP A 69 -4.77 0.32 6.81
N TYR A 70 -4.38 1.59 6.90
CA TYR A 70 -3.36 2.20 6.06
C TYR A 70 -2.35 3.02 6.86
N MET A 71 -1.19 3.26 6.26
CA MET A 71 -0.14 4.12 6.75
C MET A 71 0.17 5.15 5.66
N LEU A 72 0.17 6.43 6.02
CA LEU A 72 0.59 7.51 5.14
C LEU A 72 2.06 7.82 5.41
N PHE A 73 2.90 7.63 4.39
CA PHE A 73 4.29 8.03 4.37
C PHE A 73 4.39 9.36 3.65
N ASN A 74 4.48 10.45 4.40
CA ASN A 74 4.51 11.80 3.85
C ASN A 74 5.94 12.28 3.61
N SER A 75 6.16 12.91 2.45
CA SER A 75 7.36 13.65 2.06
C SER A 75 6.94 15.09 1.72
N GLY A 76 6.75 15.88 2.76
CA GLY A 76 6.47 17.31 2.69
C GLY A 76 7.71 18.17 2.87
N GLY A 77 7.70 19.35 2.26
CA GLY A 77 8.69 20.41 2.52
C GLY A 77 8.31 21.26 3.74
N ASP A 78 8.96 22.41 3.88
CA ASP A 78 8.71 23.35 4.99
C ASP A 78 7.42 24.18 4.82
N SER A 79 6.88 24.21 3.60
CA SER A 79 5.65 24.93 3.25
C SER A 79 4.47 23.98 3.03
N ASN A 80 3.23 24.48 3.12
CA ASN A 80 2.00 23.74 2.78
C ASN A 80 1.76 23.70 1.27
N ARG A 81 2.81 23.48 0.47
CA ARG A 81 2.74 23.45 -0.99
C ARG A 81 3.45 22.20 -1.49
N LEU A 82 2.94 21.65 -2.59
CA LEU A 82 3.48 20.44 -3.21
C LEU A 82 3.43 19.27 -2.21
N GLY A 83 4.48 18.47 -2.14
CA GLY A 83 4.54 17.29 -1.29
C GLY A 83 4.17 16.03 -2.07
N THR A 84 4.88 14.96 -1.73
CA THR A 84 4.60 13.61 -2.25
C THR A 84 4.45 12.64 -1.09
N GLY A 85 3.97 11.44 -1.37
CA GLY A 85 3.92 10.42 -0.35
C GLY A 85 3.39 9.09 -0.86
N PHE A 86 3.22 8.16 0.06
CA PHE A 86 2.59 6.87 -0.24
C PHE A 86 1.56 6.53 0.83
N LEU A 87 0.35 6.17 0.39
CA LEU A 87 -0.60 5.49 1.25
C LEU A 87 -0.43 3.98 1.07
N ILE A 88 -0.08 3.28 2.15
CA ILE A 88 0.30 1.86 2.12
C ILE A 88 -0.63 1.08 3.04
N LYS A 89 -1.23 0.00 2.55
CA LYS A 89 -2.02 -0.90 3.40
C LYS A 89 -1.13 -1.52 4.48
N LYS A 90 -1.56 -1.51 5.74
CA LYS A 90 -0.76 -1.98 6.89
C LYS A 90 -0.25 -3.41 6.73
N GLU A 91 -1.02 -4.25 6.05
CA GLU A 91 -0.61 -5.62 5.69
C GLU A 91 0.71 -5.67 4.92
N LEU A 92 1.07 -4.63 4.15
CA LEU A 92 2.33 -4.55 3.40
C LEU A 92 3.49 -3.91 4.18
N LYS A 93 3.28 -3.46 5.43
CA LYS A 93 4.33 -2.81 6.25
C LYS A 93 5.62 -3.63 6.31
N HIS A 94 5.50 -4.95 6.52
CA HIS A 94 6.63 -5.87 6.60
C HIS A 94 7.41 -6.02 5.27
N ALA A 95 6.79 -5.66 4.14
CA ALA A 95 7.42 -5.67 2.83
C ALA A 95 8.07 -4.32 2.49
N VAL A 96 7.76 -3.22 3.20
CA VAL A 96 8.43 -1.93 3.01
C VAL A 96 9.87 -2.05 3.48
N VAL A 97 10.81 -1.89 2.54
CA VAL A 97 12.25 -1.95 2.81
C VAL A 97 12.80 -0.56 3.08
N GLN A 98 12.28 0.45 2.38
CA GLN A 98 12.74 1.82 2.52
C GLN A 98 11.69 2.79 2.03
N PHE A 99 11.55 3.90 2.72
CA PHE A 99 10.97 5.13 2.20
C PHE A 99 12.04 6.22 2.31
N LYS A 100 12.19 7.03 1.27
CA LYS A 100 13.11 8.16 1.31
C LYS A 100 12.51 9.36 0.58
N PRO A 101 12.35 10.50 1.28
CA PRO A 101 12.06 11.77 0.64
C PRO A 101 13.28 12.21 -0.18
N ILE A 102 13.05 12.74 -1.39
CA ILE A 102 14.12 13.33 -2.22
C ILE A 102 13.91 14.84 -2.34
N SER A 103 12.68 15.27 -2.59
CA SER A 103 12.26 16.68 -2.64
C SER A 103 10.75 16.78 -2.38
N ASP A 104 10.23 18.01 -2.37
CA ASP A 104 8.80 18.31 -2.35
C ASP A 104 8.03 17.75 -3.56
N ARG A 105 8.70 17.39 -4.66
CA ARG A 105 8.10 16.78 -5.86
C ARG A 105 8.45 15.31 -6.07
N MET A 106 9.32 14.73 -5.25
CA MET A 106 9.76 13.35 -5.45
C MET A 106 10.10 12.65 -4.14
N SER A 107 9.56 11.46 -3.97
CA SER A 107 9.96 10.49 -2.95
C SER A 107 9.96 9.09 -3.56
N TYR A 108 10.69 8.17 -2.93
CA TYR A 108 10.66 6.76 -3.37
C TYR A 108 10.29 5.82 -2.24
N LEU A 109 9.59 4.76 -2.62
CA LEU A 109 9.24 3.63 -1.78
C LEU A 109 9.83 2.36 -2.39
N ARG A 110 10.66 1.66 -1.62
CA ARG A 110 11.18 0.33 -1.97
C ARG A 110 10.38 -0.73 -1.24
N VAL A 111 9.69 -1.58 -1.99
CA VAL A 111 8.89 -2.69 -1.47
C VAL A 111 9.48 -4.03 -1.91
N ARG A 112 9.59 -4.97 -0.99
CA ARG A 112 10.06 -6.33 -1.24
C ARG A 112 8.96 -7.11 -1.96
N GLY A 113 9.22 -7.48 -3.21
CA GLY A 113 8.36 -8.36 -3.99
C GLY A 113 9.05 -9.68 -4.29
N ARG A 114 8.26 -10.75 -4.48
CA ARG A 114 8.79 -11.99 -5.05
C ARG A 114 8.76 -11.87 -6.57
N HIS A 115 9.92 -11.61 -7.18
CA HIS A 115 10.07 -11.70 -8.62
C HIS A 115 9.81 -13.15 -9.07
N ARG A 116 8.87 -13.34 -9.99
CA ARG A 116 8.60 -14.64 -10.62
C ARG A 116 8.61 -14.39 -12.13
N LYS A 117 9.61 -14.98 -12.80
CA LYS A 117 9.69 -15.06 -14.27
C LYS A 117 8.49 -15.83 -14.82
#